data_AF-A0A501XJ49-F1
#
_entry.id   AF-A0A501XJ49-F1
#
_cell.length_a   1.000
_cell.length_b   1.000
_cell.length_c   1.000
_cell.angle_alpha   90.00
_cell.angle_beta   90.00
_cell.angle_gamma   90.00
#
_symmetry.space_group_name_H-M   'P 1'
#
loop_
_entity.id
_entity.type
_entity.pdbx_description
1 polymer ?
#
loop_
_entity_poly.entity_id
_entity_poly.type
_entity_poly.pdbx_seq_one_letter_code
_entity_poly.pdbx_strand_id
1 'polypeptide(L)'
;MAEKQSRPINLALQGGGAHGAFTWGVLDRLLEEPTLEFTAVSGTSAGAMNAVVMAEGLLEGGNEQARLQLEQFWLGIADAADRMNPFRNWPLYKMMEPVIFEASMAASRMFSPYDVSATDNNPLRAALLELIDFEKVRRQRRIKLFINTTHVATGGLRCWREHELTVEMVLASACLPSLFQTPMIHGEGYWDGGYVANPAIEPMTRATDTDDVLIVQLNPIVRTELPKKAADILDRLSEISFNASLITELRFIAERNRLINAGELSPERHRKTHMHMIHGDKALDELPPASKLLADRHFLLSLRDKGREAASEWIERHLSKVGERSSFNYNRLVNQLTQESDEQPDPRVLREDG
;
A
#
# COMPACT_ATOMS: atom_id res chain seq x y z
N MET A 1 18.52 31.49 11.66
CA MET A 1 18.07 30.09 11.44
C MET A 1 17.55 30.06 10.01
N ALA A 2 18.13 29.26 9.13
CA ALA A 2 17.58 29.11 7.77
C ALA A 2 16.18 28.49 7.89
N GLU A 3 15.17 29.09 7.27
CA GLU A 3 13.85 28.47 7.16
C GLU A 3 14.04 27.09 6.54
N LYS A 4 13.63 26.04 7.27
CA LYS A 4 13.56 24.69 6.72
C LYS A 4 12.54 24.72 5.59
N GLN A 5 13.01 24.63 4.34
CA GLN A 5 12.15 24.61 3.16
C GLN A 5 11.19 23.42 3.24
N SER A 6 9.87 23.69 3.19
CA SER A 6 8.84 22.66 3.09
C SER A 6 8.98 21.91 1.77
N ARG A 7 8.81 20.58 1.80
CA ARG A 7 8.89 19.65 0.68
C ARG A 7 7.54 18.94 0.57
N PRO A 8 6.59 19.50 -0.21
CA PRO A 8 5.31 18.85 -0.43
C PRO A 8 5.50 17.53 -1.19
N ILE A 9 4.85 16.46 -0.74
CA ILE A 9 4.94 15.15 -1.37
C ILE A 9 3.60 14.40 -1.29
N ASN A 10 3.27 13.70 -2.37
CA ASN A 10 2.15 12.77 -2.39
C ASN A 10 2.62 11.36 -2.01
N LEU A 11 1.79 10.58 -1.32
CA LEU A 11 2.09 9.21 -0.93
C LEU A 11 1.26 8.20 -1.73
N ALA A 12 1.89 7.18 -2.28
CA ALA A 12 1.26 6.05 -2.95
C ALA A 12 1.58 4.78 -2.16
N LEU A 13 0.62 4.30 -1.36
CA LEU A 13 0.76 3.17 -0.45
C LEU A 13 0.19 1.89 -1.06
N GLN A 14 1.07 0.93 -1.38
CA GLN A 14 0.62 -0.38 -1.86
C GLN A 14 -0.08 -1.20 -0.78
N GLY A 15 -0.99 -2.06 -1.24
CA GLY A 15 -1.54 -3.20 -0.53
C GLY A 15 -0.58 -4.38 -0.52
N GLY A 16 -0.54 -5.10 0.61
CA GLY A 16 0.28 -6.30 0.80
C GLY A 16 -0.14 -7.14 2.01
N GLY A 17 -1.40 -7.01 2.45
CA GLY A 17 -1.88 -7.65 3.69
C GLY A 17 -1.07 -7.21 4.91
N ALA A 18 -0.62 -8.17 5.73
CA ALA A 18 0.21 -7.94 6.91
C ALA A 18 1.55 -7.24 6.60
N HIS A 19 2.06 -7.35 5.36
CA HIS A 19 3.24 -6.58 4.94
C HIS A 19 3.00 -5.07 4.98
N GLY A 20 1.75 -4.61 5.07
CA GLY A 20 1.43 -3.19 5.34
C GLY A 20 2.01 -2.67 6.66
N ALA A 21 2.44 -3.53 7.59
CA ALA A 21 3.19 -3.11 8.78
C ALA A 21 4.57 -2.53 8.42
N PHE A 22 5.16 -2.94 7.29
CA PHE A 22 6.33 -2.28 6.73
C PHE A 22 6.00 -0.84 6.35
N THR A 23 4.86 -0.62 5.68
CA THR A 23 4.38 0.73 5.36
C THR A 23 4.12 1.54 6.64
N TRP A 24 3.60 0.95 7.71
CA TRP A 24 3.50 1.62 9.00
C TRP A 24 4.86 2.12 9.48
N GLY A 25 5.88 1.27 9.46
CA GLY A 25 7.26 1.68 9.78
C GLY A 25 7.76 2.84 8.93
N VAL A 26 7.52 2.77 7.61
CA VAL A 26 7.89 3.86 6.69
C VAL A 26 7.20 5.16 7.08
N LEU A 27 5.89 5.15 7.26
CA LEU A 27 5.13 6.34 7.65
C LEU A 27 5.56 6.88 9.01
N ASP A 28 5.79 5.99 9.99
CA ASP A 28 6.22 6.33 11.34
C ASP A 28 7.54 7.10 11.33
N ARG A 29 8.47 6.74 10.44
CA ARG A 29 9.74 7.46 10.26
C ARG A 29 9.58 8.74 9.45
N LEU A 30 8.80 8.73 8.36
CA LEU A 30 8.59 9.92 7.52
C LEU A 30 7.85 11.03 8.27
N LEU A 31 6.92 10.69 9.16
CA LEU A 31 6.17 11.65 9.98
C LEU A 31 7.08 12.41 10.97
N GLU A 32 8.24 11.86 11.33
CA GLU A 32 9.26 12.57 12.14
C GLU A 32 10.02 13.64 11.35
N GLU A 33 9.96 13.63 10.01
CA GLU A 33 10.68 14.60 9.18
C GLU A 33 9.91 15.90 9.03
N PRO A 34 10.32 16.99 9.71
CA PRO A 34 9.56 18.23 9.74
C PRO A 34 9.58 19.00 8.41
N THR A 35 10.41 18.58 7.45
CA THR A 35 10.46 19.20 6.12
C THR A 35 9.48 18.57 5.14
N LEU A 36 8.96 17.38 5.43
CA LEU A 36 7.99 16.73 4.55
C LEU A 36 6.57 17.22 4.85
N GLU A 37 5.86 17.60 3.80
CA GLU A 37 4.46 18.02 3.87
C GLU A 37 3.62 17.08 2.99
N PHE A 38 2.79 16.24 3.62
CA PHE A 38 1.98 15.25 2.90
C PHE A 38 0.70 15.90 2.37
N THR A 39 0.60 16.05 1.05
CA THR A 39 -0.54 16.75 0.41
C THR A 39 -1.67 15.80 0.01
N ALA A 40 -1.34 14.55 -0.32
CA ALA A 40 -2.29 13.50 -0.60
C ALA A 40 -1.74 12.10 -0.31
N VAL A 41 -2.65 11.16 -0.07
CA VAL A 41 -2.36 9.74 0.06
C VAL A 41 -3.31 8.93 -0.79
N SER A 42 -2.76 8.10 -1.67
CA SER A 42 -3.48 7.05 -2.38
C SER A 42 -3.14 5.71 -1.76
N GLY A 43 -4.15 4.91 -1.43
CA GLY A 43 -4.01 3.70 -0.66
C GLY A 43 -4.90 2.58 -1.19
N THR A 44 -4.33 1.38 -1.23
CA THR A 44 -5.02 0.14 -1.61
C THR A 44 -4.81 -0.92 -0.54
N SER A 45 -5.85 -1.65 -0.15
CA SER A 45 -5.76 -2.73 0.84
C SER A 45 -5.13 -2.26 2.16
N ALA A 46 -4.09 -2.91 2.66
CA ALA A 46 -3.34 -2.45 3.83
C ALA A 46 -2.80 -1.01 3.69
N GLY A 47 -2.51 -0.55 2.46
CA GLY A 47 -2.16 0.84 2.18
C GLY A 47 -3.33 1.81 2.40
N ALA A 48 -4.57 1.40 2.12
CA ALA A 48 -5.77 2.18 2.43
C ALA A 48 -5.97 2.32 3.95
N MET A 49 -5.74 1.25 4.71
CA MET A 49 -5.81 1.27 6.17
C MET A 49 -4.81 2.28 6.75
N ASN A 50 -3.54 2.18 6.34
CA ASN A 50 -2.50 3.11 6.73
C ASN A 50 -2.84 4.56 6.33
N ALA A 51 -3.39 4.78 5.13
CA ALA A 51 -3.76 6.12 4.65
C ALA A 51 -4.82 6.78 5.52
N VAL A 52 -5.89 6.06 5.87
CA VAL A 52 -7.00 6.63 6.65
C VAL A 52 -6.60 6.84 8.11
N VAL A 53 -5.87 5.88 8.72
CA VAL A 53 -5.37 6.03 10.09
C VAL A 53 -4.37 7.18 10.20
N MET A 54 -3.44 7.30 9.25
CA MET A 54 -2.52 8.44 9.19
C MET A 54 -3.29 9.76 9.07
N ALA A 55 -4.30 9.83 8.19
CA ALA A 55 -5.08 11.04 8.01
C ALA A 55 -5.85 11.42 9.27
N GLU A 56 -6.48 10.48 9.96
CA GLU A 56 -7.18 10.74 11.22
C GLU A 56 -6.24 11.31 12.28
N GLY A 57 -5.08 10.69 12.52
CA GLY A 57 -4.15 11.21 13.52
C GLY A 57 -3.52 12.53 13.11
N LEU A 58 -3.28 12.77 11.82
CA LEU A 58 -2.89 14.08 11.33
C LEU A 58 -3.96 15.14 11.66
N LEU A 59 -5.24 14.82 11.55
CA LEU A 59 -6.32 15.76 11.89
C LEU A 59 -6.42 16.04 13.39
N GLU A 60 -6.24 15.00 14.20
CA GLU A 60 -6.43 15.09 15.65
C GLU A 60 -5.27 15.78 16.36
N GLY A 61 -4.02 15.50 15.97
CA GLY A 61 -2.84 16.02 16.67
C GLY A 61 -1.60 16.20 15.82
N GLY A 62 -1.71 16.11 14.50
CA GLY A 62 -0.57 16.24 13.59
C GLY A 62 0.31 15.00 13.55
N ASN A 63 1.59 15.19 13.23
CA ASN A 63 2.47 14.06 12.88
C ASN A 63 2.66 13.07 14.02
N GLU A 64 2.83 13.54 15.26
CA GLU A 64 3.00 12.67 16.43
C GLU A 64 1.75 11.81 16.68
N GLN A 65 0.57 12.41 16.59
CA GLN A 65 -0.69 11.68 16.78
C GLN A 65 -0.95 10.67 15.64
N ALA A 66 -0.60 11.01 14.40
CA ALA A 66 -0.64 10.06 13.28
C ALA A 66 0.23 8.81 13.53
N ARG A 67 1.41 8.99 14.11
CA ARG A 67 2.30 7.87 14.48
C ARG A 67 1.69 6.98 15.56
N LEU A 68 1.17 7.60 16.62
CA LEU A 68 0.52 6.89 17.72
C LEU A 68 -0.70 6.09 17.25
N GLN A 69 -1.55 6.68 16.41
CA GLN A 69 -2.71 5.98 15.89
C GLN A 69 -2.34 4.83 14.94
N LEU A 70 -1.30 4.97 14.12
CA LEU A 70 -0.79 3.87 13.30
C LEU A 70 -0.31 2.70 14.19
N GLU A 71 0.41 3.00 15.28
CA GLU A 71 0.80 1.99 16.26
C GLU A 71 -0.41 1.31 16.91
N GLN A 72 -1.38 2.11 17.35
CA GLN A 72 -2.59 1.61 18.00
C GLN A 72 -3.39 0.70 17.06
N PHE A 73 -3.50 1.06 15.78
CA PHE A 73 -4.15 0.25 14.76
C PHE A 73 -3.45 -1.12 14.59
N TRP A 74 -2.15 -1.13 14.29
CA TRP A 74 -1.45 -2.39 14.00
C TRP A 74 -1.35 -3.31 15.20
N LEU A 75 -1.15 -2.77 16.41
CA LEU A 75 -1.18 -3.56 17.64
C LEU A 75 -2.59 -4.07 17.95
N GLY A 76 -3.63 -3.27 17.67
CA GLY A 76 -5.02 -3.69 17.78
C GLY A 76 -5.36 -4.87 16.86
N ILE A 77 -4.85 -4.87 15.63
CA ILE A 77 -4.98 -6.00 14.70
C ILE A 77 -4.26 -7.25 15.22
N ALA A 78 -3.04 -7.10 15.73
CA ALA A 78 -2.29 -8.21 16.32
C ALA A 78 -3.05 -8.84 17.50
N ASP A 79 -3.58 -8.00 18.39
CA ASP A 79 -4.32 -8.44 19.57
C ASP A 79 -5.67 -9.08 19.19
N ALA A 80 -6.34 -8.57 18.16
CA ALA A 80 -7.55 -9.19 17.63
C ALA A 80 -7.25 -10.58 17.02
N ALA A 81 -6.19 -10.70 16.23
CA ALA A 81 -5.78 -11.97 15.64
C ALA A 81 -5.41 -13.01 16.70
N ASP A 82 -4.67 -12.64 17.74
CA ASP A 82 -4.35 -13.53 18.86
C ASP A 82 -5.61 -13.99 19.61
N ARG A 83 -6.54 -13.07 19.91
CA ARG A 83 -7.83 -13.41 20.56
C ARG A 83 -8.69 -14.36 19.72
N MET A 84 -8.67 -14.22 18.40
CA MET A 84 -9.45 -15.05 17.47
C MET A 84 -8.80 -16.41 17.19
N ASN A 85 -7.51 -16.60 17.52
CA ASN A 85 -6.81 -17.86 17.27
C ASN A 85 -7.30 -18.96 18.25
N PRO A 86 -8.05 -19.98 17.79
CA PRO A 86 -8.58 -21.03 18.66
C PRO A 86 -7.47 -21.94 19.23
N PHE A 87 -6.27 -21.89 18.63
CA PHE A 87 -5.13 -22.72 19.00
C PHE A 87 -4.08 -21.97 19.82
N ARG A 88 -4.32 -20.71 20.21
CA ARG A 88 -3.34 -19.86 20.92
C ARG A 88 -2.72 -20.50 22.16
N ASN A 89 -3.48 -21.36 22.86
CA ASN A 89 -3.05 -22.03 24.08
C ASN A 89 -2.45 -23.43 23.84
N TRP A 90 -2.36 -23.90 22.59
CA TRP A 90 -1.81 -25.23 22.30
C TRP A 90 -0.27 -25.17 22.25
N PRO A 91 0.45 -25.90 23.12
CA PRO A 91 1.92 -25.85 23.18
C PRO A 91 2.68 -26.10 21.88
N LEU A 92 2.06 -26.76 20.89
CA LEU A 92 2.68 -27.11 19.61
C LEU A 92 2.11 -26.32 18.42
N TYR A 93 1.19 -25.39 18.66
CA TYR A 93 0.55 -24.61 17.59
C TYR A 93 1.58 -23.91 16.70
N LYS A 94 2.57 -23.23 17.28
CA LYS A 94 3.61 -22.52 16.50
C LYS A 94 4.39 -23.44 15.55
N MET A 95 4.54 -24.73 15.89
CA MET A 95 5.18 -25.71 15.01
C MET A 95 4.25 -26.15 13.87
N MET A 96 2.94 -26.17 14.12
CA MET A 96 1.91 -26.57 13.16
C MET A 96 1.32 -25.41 12.36
N GLU A 97 1.57 -24.17 12.74
CA GLU A 97 1.00 -22.96 12.13
C GLU A 97 1.17 -22.92 10.60
N PRO A 98 2.35 -23.24 10.01
CA PRO A 98 2.47 -23.31 8.55
C PRO A 98 1.56 -24.35 7.90
N VAL A 99 1.39 -25.52 8.54
CA VAL A 99 0.55 -26.62 8.02
C VAL A 99 -0.94 -26.26 8.13
N ILE A 100 -1.35 -25.69 9.28
CA ILE A 100 -2.71 -25.22 9.51
C ILE A 100 -3.06 -24.10 8.53
N PHE A 101 -2.12 -23.19 8.29
CA PHE A 101 -2.28 -22.11 7.33
C PHE A 101 -2.50 -22.64 5.90
N GLU A 102 -1.64 -23.53 5.42
CA GLU A 102 -1.81 -24.11 4.07
C GLU A 102 -3.11 -24.90 3.94
N ALA A 103 -3.52 -25.64 4.98
CA ALA A 103 -4.81 -26.33 5.00
C ALA A 103 -5.99 -25.36 4.94
N SER A 104 -5.93 -24.25 5.69
CA SER A 104 -6.92 -23.16 5.65
C SER A 104 -7.01 -22.53 4.26
N MET A 105 -5.86 -22.23 3.64
CA MET A 105 -5.78 -21.66 2.29
C MET A 105 -6.27 -22.61 1.20
N ALA A 106 -6.12 -23.92 1.39
CA ALA A 106 -6.72 -24.91 0.49
C ALA A 106 -8.24 -24.96 0.66
N ALA A 107 -8.72 -24.91 1.90
CA ALA A 107 -10.15 -24.91 2.22
C ALA A 107 -10.87 -23.66 1.67
N SER A 108 -10.26 -22.48 1.73
CA SER A 108 -10.84 -21.23 1.20
C SER A 108 -11.02 -21.19 -0.33
N ARG A 109 -10.46 -22.18 -1.04
CA ARG A 109 -10.70 -22.39 -2.47
C ARG A 109 -11.86 -23.36 -2.75
N MET A 110 -12.24 -24.15 -1.75
CA MET A 110 -13.34 -25.12 -1.85
C MET A 110 -14.63 -24.58 -1.24
N PHE A 111 -14.53 -23.73 -0.22
CA PHE A 111 -15.65 -23.13 0.49
C PHE A 111 -15.58 -21.61 0.39
N SER A 112 -16.70 -20.96 0.11
CA SER A 112 -16.76 -19.50 0.11
C SER A 112 -16.97 -18.96 1.52
N PRO A 113 -16.66 -17.67 1.78
CA PRO A 113 -16.97 -17.01 3.04
C PRO A 113 -18.45 -17.05 3.44
N TYR A 114 -19.36 -17.29 2.48
CA TYR A 114 -20.80 -17.42 2.73
C TYR A 114 -21.20 -18.83 3.19
N ASP A 115 -20.38 -19.85 2.94
CA ASP A 115 -20.64 -21.23 3.35
C ASP A 115 -20.18 -21.49 4.79
N VAL A 116 -19.17 -20.74 5.25
CA VAL A 116 -18.48 -20.97 6.53
C VAL A 116 -18.92 -20.04 7.65
N SER A 117 -19.48 -18.87 7.34
CA SER A 117 -19.96 -17.92 8.36
C SER A 117 -21.26 -17.26 7.92
N ALA A 118 -22.24 -17.20 8.83
CA ALA A 118 -23.48 -16.45 8.64
C ALA A 118 -23.35 -14.97 9.03
N THR A 119 -22.28 -14.57 9.72
CA THR A 119 -22.06 -13.21 10.22
C THR A 119 -20.70 -12.68 9.82
N ASP A 120 -20.65 -11.42 9.38
CA ASP A 120 -19.40 -10.72 9.11
C ASP A 120 -18.73 -10.32 10.43
N ASN A 121 -17.76 -11.12 10.88
CA ASN A 121 -16.97 -10.85 12.08
C ASN A 121 -15.56 -10.38 11.69
N ASN A 122 -15.50 -9.30 10.89
CA ASN A 122 -14.24 -8.74 10.41
C ASN A 122 -13.56 -7.88 11.51
N PRO A 123 -12.41 -8.30 12.07
CA PRO A 123 -11.72 -7.56 13.13
C PRO A 123 -11.25 -6.17 12.66
N LEU A 124 -10.99 -5.99 11.36
CA LEU A 124 -10.64 -4.68 10.79
C LEU A 124 -11.77 -3.68 10.99
N ARG A 125 -13.03 -4.11 10.91
CA ARG A 125 -14.18 -3.21 11.07
C ARG A 125 -14.22 -2.60 12.46
N ALA A 126 -14.01 -3.41 13.49
CA ALA A 126 -13.98 -2.95 14.87
C ALA A 126 -12.82 -1.97 15.10
N ALA A 127 -11.61 -2.33 14.65
CA ALA A 127 -10.43 -1.48 14.78
C ALA A 127 -10.59 -0.12 14.06
N LEU A 128 -11.17 -0.11 12.85
CA LEU A 128 -11.41 1.14 12.11
C LEU A 128 -12.46 2.01 12.81
N LEU A 129 -13.55 1.43 13.32
CA LEU A 129 -14.60 2.19 14.00
C LEU A 129 -14.18 2.70 15.39
N GLU A 130 -13.21 2.04 16.03
CA GLU A 130 -12.64 2.50 17.29
C GLU A 130 -11.70 3.69 17.10
N LEU A 131 -10.93 3.70 16.01
CA LEU A 131 -9.89 4.71 15.78
C LEU A 131 -10.32 5.88 14.89
N ILE A 132 -11.25 5.69 13.96
CA ILE A 132 -11.53 6.66 12.89
C ILE A 132 -12.91 7.27 13.04
N ASP A 133 -12.94 8.60 13.23
CA ASP A 133 -14.14 9.39 13.03
C ASP A 133 -14.31 9.75 11.55
N PHE A 134 -15.00 8.88 10.80
CA PHE A 134 -15.25 9.10 9.38
C PHE A 134 -16.01 10.40 9.07
N GLU A 135 -16.73 10.99 10.04
CA GLU A 135 -17.33 12.31 9.83
C GLU A 135 -16.28 13.41 9.73
N LYS A 136 -15.29 13.39 10.62
CA LYS A 136 -14.14 14.31 10.57
C LYS A 136 -13.31 14.09 9.31
N VAL A 137 -13.02 12.84 8.96
CA VAL A 137 -12.30 12.49 7.72
C VAL A 137 -13.01 13.06 6.47
N ARG A 138 -14.35 13.08 6.43
CA ARG A 138 -15.09 13.65 5.29
C ARG A 138 -15.05 15.17 5.22
N ARG A 139 -14.96 15.86 6.37
CA ARG A 139 -15.05 17.32 6.46
C ARG A 139 -13.71 18.03 6.37
N GLN A 140 -12.63 17.34 6.66
CA GLN A 140 -11.29 17.89 6.66
C GLN A 140 -10.80 18.38 5.28
N ARG A 141 -9.77 19.23 5.33
CA ARG A 141 -9.09 19.82 4.17
C ARG A 141 -7.57 19.74 4.26
N ARG A 142 -7.04 18.98 5.23
CA ARG A 142 -5.61 18.86 5.52
C ARG A 142 -4.89 17.98 4.51
N ILE A 143 -5.48 16.84 4.15
CA ILE A 143 -4.84 15.85 3.27
C ILE A 143 -5.87 15.21 2.33
N LYS A 144 -5.56 15.06 1.04
CA LYS A 144 -6.49 14.42 0.10
C LYS A 144 -6.34 12.90 0.18
N LEU A 145 -7.45 12.16 0.17
CA LEU A 145 -7.42 10.69 0.25
C LEU A 145 -8.00 10.06 -1.01
N PHE A 146 -7.37 8.98 -1.44
CA PHE A 146 -7.75 8.18 -2.60
C PHE A 146 -7.74 6.71 -2.21
N ILE A 147 -8.91 6.13 -1.93
CA ILE A 147 -9.02 4.73 -1.52
C ILE A 147 -9.50 3.90 -2.71
N ASN A 148 -8.68 2.95 -3.14
CA ASN A 148 -8.92 2.19 -4.37
C ASN A 148 -9.68 0.89 -4.07
N THR A 149 -10.72 0.62 -4.86
CA THR A 149 -11.50 -0.62 -4.82
C THR A 149 -11.77 -1.12 -6.23
N THR A 150 -12.01 -2.42 -6.36
CA THR A 150 -12.45 -3.05 -7.60
C THR A 150 -13.96 -3.21 -7.57
N HIS A 151 -14.67 -2.64 -8.54
CA HIS A 151 -16.10 -2.87 -8.69
C HIS A 151 -16.34 -4.28 -9.25
N VAL A 152 -17.08 -5.11 -8.51
CA VAL A 152 -17.16 -6.56 -8.77
C VAL A 152 -17.81 -6.86 -10.11
N ALA A 153 -18.89 -6.18 -10.47
CA ALA A 153 -19.64 -6.50 -11.67
C ALA A 153 -18.93 -6.08 -12.97
N THR A 154 -18.04 -5.09 -12.92
CA THR A 154 -17.40 -4.54 -14.13
C THR A 154 -15.89 -4.77 -14.18
N GLY A 155 -15.25 -5.13 -13.06
CA GLY A 155 -13.80 -5.15 -12.93
C GLY A 155 -13.17 -3.76 -13.03
N GLY A 156 -13.96 -2.69 -12.84
CA GLY A 156 -13.49 -1.31 -12.96
C GLY A 156 -12.91 -0.77 -11.65
N LEU A 157 -11.98 0.17 -11.75
CA LEU A 157 -11.48 0.95 -10.61
C LEU A 157 -12.56 1.91 -10.12
N ARG A 158 -12.85 1.84 -8.81
CA ARG A 158 -13.53 2.90 -8.08
C ARG A 158 -12.56 3.48 -7.06
N CYS A 159 -12.30 4.78 -7.19
CA CYS A 159 -11.43 5.55 -6.29
C CYS A 159 -12.30 6.47 -5.43
N TRP A 160 -12.39 6.16 -4.14
CA TRP A 160 -13.19 6.92 -3.17
C TRP A 160 -12.40 8.08 -2.61
N ARG A 161 -13.02 9.25 -2.55
CA ARG A 161 -12.41 10.47 -2.02
C ARG A 161 -12.77 10.71 -0.56
N GLU A 162 -11.93 11.48 0.12
CA GLU A 162 -12.08 11.81 1.54
C GLU A 162 -13.51 12.18 1.95
N HIS A 163 -14.21 12.99 1.14
CA HIS A 163 -15.52 13.56 1.43
C HIS A 163 -16.70 12.56 1.36
N GLU A 164 -16.49 11.36 0.83
CA GLU A 164 -17.51 10.30 0.76
C GLU A 164 -17.13 9.05 1.57
N LEU A 165 -15.91 9.01 2.14
CA LEU A 165 -15.39 7.80 2.79
C LEU A 165 -16.29 7.30 3.93
N THR A 166 -16.48 5.98 3.92
CA THR A 166 -17.15 5.19 4.96
C THR A 166 -16.26 4.01 5.35
N VAL A 167 -16.56 3.37 6.47
CA VAL A 167 -15.82 2.17 6.88
C VAL A 167 -15.98 1.04 5.86
N GLU A 168 -17.15 0.89 5.24
CA GLU A 168 -17.42 -0.11 4.21
C GLU A 168 -16.54 0.07 2.98
N MET A 169 -16.27 1.32 2.55
CA MET A 169 -15.36 1.62 1.43
C MET A 169 -13.91 1.25 1.75
N VAL A 170 -13.47 1.49 2.98
CA VAL A 170 -12.11 1.12 3.42
C VAL A 170 -11.96 -0.39 3.55
N LEU A 171 -12.97 -1.07 4.12
CA LEU A 171 -13.01 -2.53 4.20
C LEU A 171 -13.05 -3.19 2.82
N ALA A 172 -13.82 -2.64 1.88
CA ALA A 172 -13.85 -3.11 0.49
C ALA A 172 -12.45 -3.05 -0.13
N SER A 173 -11.67 -2.00 0.15
CA SER A 173 -10.30 -1.85 -0.36
C SER A 173 -9.36 -2.97 0.09
N ALA A 174 -9.66 -3.68 1.18
CA ALA A 174 -8.90 -4.82 1.69
C ALA A 174 -9.68 -6.15 1.59
N CYS A 175 -10.76 -6.21 0.82
CA CYS A 175 -11.60 -7.38 0.72
C CYS A 175 -11.03 -8.39 -0.29
N LEU A 176 -10.32 -9.39 0.22
CA LEU A 176 -9.98 -10.60 -0.53
C LEU A 176 -11.21 -11.53 -0.59
N PRO A 177 -11.80 -11.78 -1.78
CA PRO A 177 -13.10 -12.43 -1.92
C PRO A 177 -13.12 -13.90 -1.48
N SER A 178 -11.97 -14.57 -1.43
CA SER A 178 -11.85 -15.93 -0.89
C SER A 178 -11.84 -15.97 0.64
N LEU A 179 -11.64 -14.83 1.31
CA LEU A 179 -11.49 -14.75 2.77
C LEU A 179 -12.61 -13.94 3.45
N PHE A 180 -13.15 -12.93 2.78
CA PHE A 180 -14.16 -12.03 3.33
C PHE A 180 -15.42 -12.02 2.46
N GLN A 181 -16.58 -11.87 3.11
CA GLN A 181 -17.82 -11.61 2.39
C GLN A 181 -17.74 -10.23 1.72
N THR A 182 -18.27 -10.12 0.50
CA THR A 182 -18.21 -8.91 -0.31
C THR A 182 -18.95 -7.74 0.37
N PRO A 183 -18.28 -6.63 0.69
CA PRO A 183 -18.95 -5.42 1.16
C PRO A 183 -19.86 -4.83 0.08
N MET A 184 -21.08 -4.48 0.49
CA MET A 184 -22.07 -3.84 -0.37
C MET A 184 -22.10 -2.34 -0.09
N ILE A 185 -21.80 -1.53 -1.09
CA ILE A 185 -21.77 -0.07 -1.00
C ILE A 185 -22.78 0.47 -2.01
N HIS A 186 -23.80 1.16 -1.52
CA HIS A 186 -24.92 1.65 -2.34
C HIS A 186 -25.60 0.58 -3.21
N GLY A 187 -25.63 -0.67 -2.74
CA GLY A 187 -26.24 -1.81 -3.45
C GLY A 187 -25.32 -2.50 -4.45
N GLU A 188 -24.07 -2.07 -4.58
CA GLU A 188 -23.07 -2.68 -5.46
C GLU A 188 -21.94 -3.35 -4.66
N GLY A 189 -21.35 -4.40 -5.22
CA GLY A 189 -20.26 -5.15 -4.59
C GLY A 189 -18.89 -4.60 -4.95
N TYR A 190 -18.00 -4.54 -3.97
CA TYR A 190 -16.63 -4.06 -4.15
C TYR A 190 -15.60 -4.99 -3.48
N TRP A 191 -14.45 -5.18 -4.13
CA TRP A 191 -13.32 -5.95 -3.64
C TRP A 191 -12.05 -5.11 -3.55
N ASP A 192 -10.98 -5.74 -3.08
CA ASP A 192 -9.65 -5.14 -2.95
C ASP A 192 -9.26 -4.37 -4.21
N GLY A 193 -8.74 -3.15 -4.04
CA GLY A 193 -8.31 -2.32 -5.17
C GLY A 193 -7.14 -2.91 -5.94
N GLY A 194 -6.38 -3.82 -5.33
CA GLY A 194 -5.16 -4.38 -5.89
C GLY A 194 -5.35 -5.09 -7.22
N TYR A 195 -6.56 -5.59 -7.51
CA TYR A 195 -6.89 -6.23 -8.78
C TYR A 195 -6.90 -5.27 -9.98
N VAL A 196 -7.04 -3.96 -9.74
CA VAL A 196 -7.16 -2.94 -10.80
C VAL A 196 -6.22 -1.75 -10.63
N ALA A 197 -5.85 -1.39 -9.39
CA ALA A 197 -4.91 -0.33 -9.07
C ALA A 197 -4.24 -0.54 -7.71
N ASN A 198 -2.90 -0.72 -7.66
CA ASN A 198 -2.15 -0.88 -6.41
C ASN A 198 -0.91 0.04 -6.25
N PRO A 199 -1.09 1.25 -5.70
CA PRO A 199 -2.33 2.03 -5.70
C PRO A 199 -2.45 2.88 -6.98
N ALA A 200 -3.60 3.54 -7.17
CA ALA A 200 -3.76 4.46 -8.29
C ALA A 200 -2.97 5.77 -8.06
N ILE A 201 -2.22 6.26 -9.05
CA ILE A 201 -1.43 7.50 -8.93
C ILE A 201 -2.11 8.66 -9.65
N GLU A 202 -2.66 8.43 -10.83
CA GLU A 202 -3.26 9.46 -11.69
C GLU A 202 -4.30 10.33 -10.97
N PRO A 203 -5.28 9.77 -10.22
CA PRO A 203 -6.30 10.60 -9.58
C PRO A 203 -5.72 11.57 -8.56
N MET A 204 -4.65 11.16 -7.88
CA MET A 204 -3.94 11.95 -6.89
C MET A 204 -3.14 13.08 -7.55
N THR A 205 -2.35 12.76 -8.58
CA THR A 205 -1.53 13.76 -9.30
C THR A 205 -2.35 14.86 -9.97
N ARG A 206 -3.61 14.59 -10.34
CA ARG A 206 -4.51 15.60 -10.91
C ARG A 206 -5.19 16.47 -9.86
N ALA A 207 -5.23 16.00 -8.62
CA ALA A 207 -5.93 16.67 -7.56
C ALA A 207 -5.03 17.58 -6.74
N THR A 208 -3.70 17.49 -6.85
CA THR A 208 -2.76 18.26 -6.01
C THR A 208 -1.84 19.14 -6.85
N ASP A 209 -1.36 20.21 -6.24
CA ASP A 209 -0.32 21.06 -6.81
C ASP A 209 1.09 20.51 -6.49
N THR A 210 1.23 19.20 -6.24
CA THR A 210 2.48 18.55 -5.84
C THR A 210 2.98 17.62 -6.95
N ASP A 211 4.21 17.83 -7.41
CA ASP A 211 4.82 17.06 -8.50
C ASP A 211 5.48 15.76 -8.02
N ASP A 212 5.80 15.66 -6.73
CA ASP A 212 6.49 14.51 -6.16
C ASP A 212 5.51 13.43 -5.68
N VAL A 213 5.76 12.18 -6.06
CA VAL A 213 5.01 11.01 -5.60
C VAL A 213 5.99 9.99 -5.03
N LEU A 214 5.84 9.67 -3.74
CA LEU A 214 6.59 8.63 -3.06
C LEU A 214 5.76 7.34 -2.98
N ILE A 215 6.23 6.30 -3.66
CA ILE A 215 5.64 4.97 -3.63
C ILE A 215 6.26 4.17 -2.48
N VAL A 216 5.41 3.62 -1.61
CA VAL A 216 5.81 2.56 -0.68
C VAL A 216 5.42 1.24 -1.31
N GLN A 217 6.41 0.56 -1.89
CA GLN A 217 6.22 -0.68 -2.64
C GLN A 217 6.40 -1.89 -1.71
N LEU A 218 5.39 -2.75 -1.65
CA LEU A 218 5.39 -3.98 -0.86
C LEU A 218 5.55 -5.23 -1.72
N ASN A 219 4.88 -5.29 -2.88
CA ASN A 219 4.91 -6.48 -3.72
C ASN A 219 6.08 -6.44 -4.71
N PRO A 220 6.97 -7.45 -4.73
CA PRO A 220 8.12 -7.47 -5.62
C PRO A 220 7.73 -7.41 -7.10
N ILE A 221 8.33 -6.48 -7.84
CA ILE A 221 8.11 -6.33 -9.28
C ILE A 221 8.83 -7.44 -10.04
N VAL A 222 10.10 -7.70 -9.68
CA VAL A 222 10.97 -8.68 -10.32
C VAL A 222 11.27 -9.82 -9.35
N ARG A 223 11.15 -11.07 -9.84
CA ARG A 223 11.60 -12.28 -9.13
C ARG A 223 12.60 -13.00 -10.03
N THR A 224 13.74 -13.39 -9.48
CA THR A 224 14.81 -14.08 -10.21
C THR A 224 14.59 -15.60 -10.31
N GLU A 225 13.85 -16.17 -9.37
CA GLU A 225 13.52 -17.60 -9.34
C GLU A 225 12.12 -17.88 -9.89
N LEU A 226 11.98 -19.00 -10.61
CA LEU A 226 10.69 -19.45 -11.12
C LEU A 226 9.89 -20.17 -10.01
N PRO A 227 8.61 -19.81 -9.79
CA PRO A 227 7.79 -20.49 -8.80
C PRO A 227 7.49 -21.93 -9.23
N LYS A 228 7.66 -22.89 -8.31
CA LYS A 228 7.44 -24.32 -8.58
C LYS A 228 6.32 -24.93 -7.74
N LYS A 229 6.02 -24.37 -6.56
CA LYS A 229 4.91 -24.84 -5.71
C LYS A 229 3.64 -24.05 -6.01
N ALA A 230 2.48 -24.65 -5.75
CA ALA A 230 1.19 -24.00 -5.99
C ALA A 230 1.03 -22.66 -5.23
N ALA A 231 1.51 -22.59 -3.99
CA ALA A 231 1.53 -21.36 -3.20
C ALA A 231 2.39 -20.27 -3.88
N ASP A 232 3.62 -20.61 -4.29
CA ASP A 232 4.54 -19.68 -4.95
C ASP A 232 3.97 -19.18 -6.30
N ILE A 233 3.30 -20.06 -7.06
CA ILE A 233 2.67 -19.71 -8.33
C ILE A 233 1.54 -18.70 -8.12
N LEU A 234 0.66 -18.96 -7.13
CA LEU A 234 -0.45 -18.06 -6.82
C LEU A 234 0.02 -16.73 -6.25
N ASP A 235 1.06 -16.73 -5.42
CA ASP A 235 1.67 -15.49 -4.94
C ASP A 235 2.27 -14.69 -6.09
N ARG A 236 2.98 -15.35 -7.02
CA ARG A 236 3.53 -14.66 -8.18
C ARG A 236 2.44 -14.11 -9.11
N LEU A 237 1.34 -14.84 -9.31
CA LEU A 237 0.17 -14.33 -10.05
C LEU A 237 -0.42 -13.08 -9.38
N SER A 238 -0.50 -13.08 -8.04
CA SER A 238 -0.93 -11.92 -7.26
C SER A 238 0.03 -10.74 -7.44
N GLU A 239 1.34 -10.94 -7.28
CA GLU A 239 2.37 -9.92 -7.47
C GLU A 239 2.32 -9.29 -8.87
N ILE A 240 2.17 -10.10 -9.92
CA ILE A 240 2.08 -9.63 -11.30
C ILE A 240 0.81 -8.80 -11.47
N SER A 241 -0.34 -9.32 -11.04
CA SER A 241 -1.63 -8.65 -11.21
C SER A 241 -1.67 -7.32 -10.46
N PHE A 242 -1.14 -7.30 -9.23
CA PHE A 242 -1.11 -6.12 -8.38
C PHE A 242 -0.12 -5.06 -8.88
N ASN A 243 1.00 -5.45 -9.50
CA ASN A 243 1.96 -4.48 -10.04
C ASN A 243 1.61 -4.00 -11.46
N ALA A 244 0.76 -4.71 -12.21
CA ALA A 244 0.47 -4.40 -13.61
C ALA A 244 -0.07 -2.97 -13.82
N SER A 245 -0.97 -2.52 -12.95
CA SER A 245 -1.54 -1.16 -13.01
C SER A 245 -0.47 -0.10 -12.74
N LEU A 246 0.38 -0.31 -11.73
CA LEU A 246 1.43 0.62 -11.34
C LEU A 246 2.47 0.76 -12.47
N ILE A 247 2.88 -0.36 -13.07
CA ILE A 247 3.79 -0.36 -14.21
C ILE A 247 3.18 0.43 -15.38
N THR A 248 1.89 0.25 -15.64
CA THR A 248 1.17 0.98 -16.68
C THR A 248 1.12 2.49 -16.39
N GLU A 249 0.86 2.90 -15.15
CA GLU A 249 0.89 4.32 -14.76
C GLU A 249 2.30 4.93 -14.86
N LEU A 250 3.34 4.19 -14.45
CA LEU A 250 4.73 4.62 -14.61
C LEU A 250 5.10 4.83 -16.08
N ARG A 251 4.60 3.98 -17.00
CA ARG A 251 4.76 4.17 -18.45
C ARG A 251 4.13 5.47 -18.93
N PHE A 252 2.90 5.76 -18.50
CA PHE A 252 2.24 7.01 -18.87
C PHE A 252 2.95 8.24 -18.32
N ILE A 253 3.46 8.16 -17.09
CA ILE A 253 4.24 9.25 -16.47
C ILE A 253 5.57 9.45 -17.22
N ALA A 254 6.27 8.37 -17.55
CA ALA A 254 7.50 8.39 -18.35
C ALA A 254 7.28 9.06 -19.70
N GLU A 255 6.25 8.64 -20.44
CA GLU A 255 5.96 9.20 -21.75
C GLU A 255 5.54 10.67 -21.67
N ARG A 256 4.69 11.02 -20.70
CA ARG A 256 4.31 12.43 -20.47
C ARG A 256 5.53 13.29 -20.17
N ASN A 257 6.41 12.84 -19.28
CA ASN A 257 7.62 13.58 -18.93
C ASN A 257 8.58 13.70 -20.13
N ARG A 258 8.70 12.65 -20.96
CA ARG A 258 9.46 12.67 -22.22
C ARG A 258 8.94 13.75 -23.17
N LEU A 259 7.62 13.77 -23.40
CA LEU A 259 6.98 14.75 -24.29
C LEU A 259 7.11 16.19 -23.78
N ILE A 260 7.02 16.42 -22.47
CA ILE A 260 7.27 17.75 -21.88
C ILE A 260 8.74 18.15 -22.09
N ASN A 261 9.70 17.24 -21.85
CA ASN A 261 11.12 17.50 -22.08
C ASN A 261 11.45 17.82 -23.54
N ALA A 262 10.75 17.18 -24.48
CA ALA A 262 10.90 17.40 -25.91
C ALA A 262 10.22 18.70 -26.41
N GLY A 263 9.44 19.38 -25.56
CA GLY A 263 8.63 20.55 -25.94
C GLY A 263 7.38 20.21 -26.75
N GLU A 264 6.99 18.93 -26.82
CA GLU A 264 5.79 18.45 -27.53
C GLU A 264 4.52 18.63 -26.69
N LEU A 265 4.65 18.70 -25.36
CA LEU A 265 3.56 19.05 -24.44
C LEU A 265 3.87 20.33 -23.67
N SER A 266 2.87 21.22 -23.57
CA SER A 266 3.02 22.49 -22.84
C SER A 266 3.17 22.25 -21.33
N PRO A 267 4.22 22.78 -20.68
CA PRO A 267 4.40 22.67 -19.24
C PRO A 267 3.36 23.45 -18.42
N GLU A 268 2.63 24.39 -19.04
CA GLU A 268 1.53 25.13 -18.38
C GLU A 268 0.29 24.27 -18.16
N ARG A 269 0.09 23.24 -19.01
CA ARG A 269 -1.07 22.35 -18.96
C ARG A 269 -0.72 20.95 -18.47
N HIS A 270 0.57 20.59 -18.53
CA HIS A 270 1.06 19.28 -18.14
C HIS A 270 2.26 19.44 -17.23
N ARG A 271 2.15 18.91 -16.01
CA ARG A 271 3.21 18.99 -15.02
C ARG A 271 4.08 17.74 -15.06
N LYS A 272 5.39 17.94 -14.86
CA LYS A 272 6.31 16.82 -14.69
C LYS A 272 6.08 16.21 -13.33
N THR A 273 6.04 14.89 -13.27
CA THR A 273 5.97 14.19 -11.98
C THR A 273 7.33 13.58 -11.65
N HIS A 274 7.78 13.79 -10.41
CA HIS A 274 8.97 13.19 -9.86
C HIS A 274 8.59 11.95 -9.06
N MET A 275 9.13 10.80 -9.45
CA MET A 275 8.83 9.52 -8.82
C MET A 275 9.88 9.18 -7.78
N HIS A 276 9.43 8.86 -6.58
CA HIS A 276 10.26 8.39 -5.49
C HIS A 276 9.77 7.02 -5.03
N MET A 277 10.67 6.21 -4.47
CA MET A 277 10.29 4.87 -4.00
C MET A 277 11.04 4.50 -2.72
N ILE A 278 10.28 3.94 -1.77
CA ILE A 278 10.80 3.11 -0.67
C ILE A 278 10.25 1.70 -0.92
N HIS A 279 11.13 0.73 -1.08
CA HIS A 279 10.77 -0.64 -1.45
C HIS A 279 11.04 -1.63 -0.30
N GLY A 280 10.17 -2.63 -0.16
CA GLY A 280 10.31 -3.70 0.83
C GLY A 280 11.50 -4.64 0.56
N ASP A 281 11.75 -5.03 -0.68
CA ASP A 281 12.95 -5.77 -1.17
C ASP A 281 13.47 -6.80 -0.15
N LYS A 282 14.76 -6.80 0.25
CA LYS A 282 15.33 -7.76 1.22
C LYS A 282 14.49 -7.97 2.49
N ALA A 283 13.75 -6.97 2.96
CA ALA A 283 12.90 -7.12 4.14
C ALA A 283 11.70 -8.06 3.90
N LEU A 284 11.19 -8.11 2.65
CA LEU A 284 9.97 -8.81 2.26
C LEU A 284 10.18 -9.96 1.25
N ASP A 285 11.19 -9.88 0.39
CA ASP A 285 11.43 -10.79 -0.73
C ASP A 285 11.65 -12.24 -0.27
N GLU A 286 12.33 -12.43 0.87
CA GLU A 286 12.63 -13.75 1.43
C GLU A 286 11.47 -14.33 2.26
N LEU A 287 10.40 -13.55 2.48
CA LEU A 287 9.28 -14.02 3.27
C LEU A 287 8.37 -14.94 2.45
N PRO A 288 7.87 -16.04 3.05
CA PRO A 288 6.97 -16.94 2.37
C PRO A 288 5.62 -16.24 2.07
N PRO A 289 4.87 -16.65 1.03
CA PRO A 289 3.57 -16.08 0.69
C PRO A 289 2.59 -15.99 1.88
N ALA A 290 2.60 -17.02 2.73
CA ALA A 290 1.78 -17.10 3.93
C ALA A 290 1.93 -15.91 4.88
N SER A 291 3.11 -15.29 4.91
CA SER A 291 3.40 -14.15 5.79
C SER A 291 2.54 -12.91 5.49
N LYS A 292 1.97 -12.79 4.28
CA LYS A 292 1.05 -11.69 3.92
C LYS A 292 -0.28 -11.73 4.70
N LEU A 293 -0.60 -12.85 5.34
CA LEU A 293 -1.80 -13.00 6.16
C LEU A 293 -1.48 -13.18 7.66
N LEU A 294 -0.20 -13.09 8.04
CA LEU A 294 0.25 -13.31 9.41
C LEU A 294 0.15 -12.03 10.24
N ALA A 295 -0.82 -11.99 11.15
CA ALA A 295 -1.01 -10.87 12.09
C ALA A 295 -0.39 -11.15 13.47
N ASP A 296 0.79 -11.78 13.52
CA ASP A 296 1.54 -11.97 14.78
C ASP A 296 2.21 -10.66 15.22
N ARG A 297 2.11 -10.32 16.51
CA ARG A 297 2.61 -9.05 17.06
C ARG A 297 4.12 -8.85 16.85
N HIS A 298 4.93 -9.89 17.06
CA HIS A 298 6.38 -9.77 16.92
C HIS A 298 6.78 -9.61 15.46
N PHE A 299 6.11 -10.35 14.57
CA PHE A 299 6.31 -10.24 13.13
C PHE A 299 5.94 -8.85 12.61
N LEU A 300 4.77 -8.31 13.00
CA LEU A 300 4.33 -6.97 12.59
C LEU A 300 5.29 -5.87 13.11
N LEU A 301 5.77 -5.98 14.35
CA LEU A 301 6.78 -5.07 14.90
C LEU A 301 8.11 -5.17 14.14
N SER A 302 8.55 -6.38 13.77
CA SER A 302 9.76 -6.57 12.96
C SER A 302 9.62 -5.93 11.58
N LEU A 303 8.45 -6.04 10.94
CA LEU A 303 8.18 -5.37 9.67
C LEU A 303 8.19 -3.85 9.81
N ARG A 304 7.60 -3.31 10.88
CA ARG A 304 7.66 -1.87 11.19
C ARG A 304 9.10 -1.39 11.32
N ASP A 305 9.94 -2.10 12.07
CA ASP A 305 11.33 -1.68 12.29
C ASP A 305 12.11 -1.65 10.97
N LYS A 306 11.95 -2.68 10.13
CA LYS A 306 12.52 -2.72 8.77
C LYS A 306 12.00 -1.58 7.88
N GLY A 307 10.72 -1.22 8.02
CA GLY A 307 10.14 -0.07 7.31
C GLY A 307 10.76 1.26 7.75
N ARG A 308 11.00 1.44 9.06
CA ARG A 308 11.69 2.63 9.60
C ARG A 308 13.13 2.72 9.11
N GLU A 309 13.84 1.60 9.05
CA GLU A 309 15.20 1.53 8.51
C GLU A 309 15.21 1.97 7.03
N ALA A 310 14.35 1.39 6.19
CA ALA A 310 14.27 1.72 4.77
C ALA A 310 13.90 3.20 4.53
N ALA A 311 12.99 3.76 5.33
CA ALA A 311 12.67 5.18 5.26
C ALA A 311 13.82 6.08 5.70
N SER A 312 14.60 5.66 6.71
CA SER A 312 15.80 6.41 7.14
C SER A 312 16.85 6.44 6.03
N GLU A 313 17.12 5.31 5.38
CA GLU A 313 18.03 5.24 4.24
C GLU A 313 17.57 6.13 3.08
N TRP A 314 16.27 6.12 2.77
CA TRP A 314 15.71 6.97 1.72
C TRP A 314 15.83 8.46 2.07
N ILE A 315 15.57 8.84 3.33
CA ILE A 315 15.73 10.22 3.79
C ILE A 315 17.18 10.68 3.60
N GLU A 316 18.14 9.89 4.04
CA GLU A 316 19.58 10.21 3.95
C GLU A 316 20.05 10.38 2.50
N ARG A 317 19.55 9.54 1.59
CA ARG A 317 20.04 9.51 0.19
C ARG A 317 19.23 10.38 -0.77
N HIS A 318 17.95 10.60 -0.50
CA HIS A 318 17.00 11.05 -1.52
C HIS A 318 16.08 12.19 -1.09
N LEU A 319 16.00 12.56 0.20
CA LEU A 319 15.14 13.68 0.63
C LEU A 319 15.49 14.99 -0.09
N SER A 320 16.78 15.22 -0.38
CA SER A 320 17.23 16.40 -1.13
C SER A 320 16.74 16.44 -2.58
N LYS A 321 16.34 15.30 -3.16
CA LYS A 321 15.82 15.23 -4.53
C LYS A 321 14.35 15.63 -4.64
N VAL A 322 13.60 15.63 -3.53
CA VAL A 322 12.17 16.00 -3.52
C VAL A 322 12.01 17.46 -3.94
N GLY A 323 11.20 17.69 -4.98
CA GLY A 323 11.02 18.98 -5.63
C GLY A 323 12.05 19.29 -6.73
N GLU A 324 13.04 18.42 -6.95
CA GLU A 324 14.09 18.61 -7.96
C GLU A 324 14.07 17.51 -9.04
N ARG A 325 14.05 16.24 -8.64
CA ARG A 325 14.09 15.07 -9.54
C ARG A 325 13.64 13.78 -8.85
N SER A 326 13.47 12.72 -9.63
CA SER A 326 13.08 11.39 -9.14
C SER A 326 14.19 10.72 -8.32
N SER A 327 13.83 9.90 -7.33
CA SER A 327 14.84 9.17 -6.53
C SER A 327 15.42 7.97 -7.26
N PHE A 328 14.69 7.39 -8.21
CA PHE A 328 15.06 6.20 -8.97
C PHE A 328 14.76 6.34 -10.47
N ASN A 329 15.42 5.53 -11.31
CA ASN A 329 15.26 5.56 -12.76
C ASN A 329 14.07 4.70 -13.22
N TYR A 330 12.85 5.23 -13.08
CA TYR A 330 11.62 4.55 -13.51
C TYR A 330 11.52 4.35 -15.03
N ASN A 331 12.22 5.14 -15.84
CA ASN A 331 12.29 4.92 -17.29
C ASN A 331 13.03 3.62 -17.62
N ARG A 332 14.19 3.39 -16.97
CA ARG A 332 14.96 2.14 -17.11
C ARG A 332 14.15 0.94 -16.61
N LEU A 333 13.48 1.07 -15.48
CA LEU A 333 12.57 0.04 -14.96
C LEU A 333 11.48 -0.32 -15.98
N VAL A 334 10.79 0.69 -16.53
CA VAL A 334 9.76 0.48 -17.54
C VAL A 334 10.31 -0.23 -18.77
N ASN A 335 11.43 0.24 -19.33
CA ASN A 335 12.03 -0.33 -20.54
C ASN A 335 12.46 -1.79 -20.35
N GLN A 336 13.01 -2.12 -19.17
CA GLN A 336 13.36 -3.50 -18.81
C GLN A 336 12.11 -4.39 -18.73
N LEU A 337 11.02 -3.91 -18.11
CA LEU A 337 9.78 -4.68 -17.96
C LEU A 337 9.01 -4.86 -19.28
N THR A 338 9.10 -3.90 -20.19
CA THR A 338 8.45 -3.96 -21.51
C THR A 338 9.30 -4.65 -22.58
N GLN A 339 10.53 -5.07 -22.24
CA GLN A 339 11.51 -5.64 -23.18
C GLN A 339 11.84 -4.70 -24.35
N GLU A 340 11.70 -3.39 -24.14
CA GLU A 340 12.12 -2.36 -25.08
C GLU A 340 13.65 -2.09 -24.99
N SER A 341 14.33 -2.71 -24.03
CA SER A 341 15.80 -2.75 -23.91
C SER A 341 16.35 -4.18 -23.92
N ASP A 342 17.56 -4.37 -24.42
CA ASP A 342 18.30 -5.65 -24.33
C ASP A 342 18.74 -6.01 -22.89
N GLU A 343 18.55 -5.09 -21.94
CA GLU A 343 18.83 -5.33 -20.52
C GLU A 343 17.75 -6.22 -19.89
N GLN A 344 18.20 -7.27 -19.20
CA GLN A 344 17.30 -8.09 -18.37
C GLN A 344 16.76 -7.27 -17.20
N PRO A 345 15.50 -7.50 -16.77
CA PRO A 345 14.95 -6.89 -15.57
C PRO A 345 15.84 -7.14 -14.36
N ASP A 346 16.35 -6.06 -13.77
CA ASP A 346 17.27 -6.11 -12.64
C ASP A 346 16.63 -5.44 -11.42
N PRO A 347 16.40 -6.16 -10.30
CA PRO A 347 15.87 -5.56 -9.07
C PRO A 347 16.69 -4.34 -8.59
N ARG A 348 17.99 -4.27 -8.94
CA ARG A 348 18.86 -3.14 -8.59
C ARG A 348 18.44 -1.82 -9.25
N VAL A 349 17.67 -1.84 -10.34
CA VAL A 349 17.17 -0.60 -10.98
C VAL A 349 16.32 0.24 -10.04
N LEU A 350 15.72 -0.40 -9.02
CA LEU A 350 14.95 0.28 -7.98
C LEU A 350 15.84 1.00 -6.96
N ARG A 351 17.13 0.65 -6.90
CA ARG A 351 18.13 1.16 -5.94
C ARG A 351 19.09 2.17 -6.55
N GLU A 352 19.12 2.29 -7.88
CA GLU A 352 20.00 3.21 -8.59
C GLU A 352 19.46 4.63 -8.55
N ASP A 353 20.37 5.60 -8.39
CA ASP A 353 20.02 7.01 -8.40
C ASP A 353 19.43 7.43 -9.76
N GLY A 354 18.23 8.03 -9.72
CA GLY A 354 17.53 8.62 -10.87
C GLY A 354 18.12 9.91 -11.42
#